data_AF-A0A846PDX1-F1
#
_entry.id   AF-A0A846PDX1-F1
#
_cell.length_a   1.000
_cell.length_b   1.000
_cell.length_c   1.000
_cell.angle_alpha   90.00
_cell.angle_beta   90.00
_cell.angle_gamma   90.00
#
_symmetry.space_group_name_H-M   'P 1'
#
loop_
_entity.id
_entity.type
_entity.pdbx_description
1 polymer ?
#
loop_
_entity_poly.entity_id
_entity_poly.type
_entity_poly.pdbx_seq_one_letter_code
_entity_poly.pdbx_strand_id
1 'polypeptide(L)' 'MEIRELVRAMPKVEQHVHIVGSLRPETLLWLAEQSGINLPFKAVEEVQRFFQYRDFSHFISVYSVVVDCITEEDQFE' A
#
# COMPACT_ATOMS: atom_id res chain seq x y z
N MET A 1 -22.99 14.30 -17.21
CA MET A 1 -21.87 13.78 -16.42
C MET A 1 -22.33 12.50 -15.76
N GLU A 2 -21.56 11.44 -15.92
CA GLU A 2 -21.80 10.16 -15.23
C GLU A 2 -21.54 10.32 -13.72
N ILE A 3 -22.16 9.49 -12.88
CA ILE A 3 -22.03 9.56 -11.41
C ILE A 3 -20.56 9.54 -10.97
N ARG A 4 -19.71 8.72 -11.63
CA ARG A 4 -18.28 8.64 -11.33
C ARG A 4 -17.54 9.96 -11.56
N GLU A 5 -17.95 10.73 -12.58
CA GLU A 5 -17.35 12.03 -12.89
C GLU A 5 -17.71 13.06 -11.83
N LEU A 6 -18.97 13.06 -11.37
CA LEU A 6 -19.43 13.92 -10.28
C LEU A 6 -18.69 13.61 -8.97
N VAL A 7 -18.56 12.31 -8.61
CA VAL A 7 -17.84 11.90 -7.39
C VAL A 7 -16.38 12.34 -7.43
N ARG A 8 -15.70 12.22 -8.58
CA ARG A 8 -14.30 12.67 -8.71
C ARG A 8 -14.18 14.18 -8.58
N ALA A 9 -15.06 14.95 -9.24
CA ALA A 9 -15.00 16.40 -9.28
C ALA A 9 -15.34 17.10 -7.95
N MET A 10 -16.06 16.44 -7.04
CA MET A 10 -16.43 17.01 -5.74
C MET A 10 -15.19 17.36 -4.89
N PRO A 11 -15.10 18.55 -4.28
CA PRO A 11 -14.07 18.86 -3.28
C PRO A 11 -14.23 17.95 -2.05
N LYS A 12 -13.12 17.38 -1.55
CA LYS A 12 -13.14 16.42 -0.44
C LYS A 12 -12.05 16.75 0.58
N VAL A 13 -12.31 16.40 1.83
CA VAL A 13 -11.33 16.33 2.91
C VAL A 13 -11.30 14.90 3.41
N GLU A 14 -10.12 14.29 3.45
CA GLU A 14 -9.91 12.96 4.00
C GLU A 14 -9.41 13.10 5.45
N GLN A 15 -10.24 12.72 6.42
CA GLN A 15 -9.93 12.87 7.85
C GLN A 15 -9.26 11.63 8.45
N HIS A 16 -9.33 10.50 7.77
CA HIS A 16 -8.75 9.25 8.22
C HIS A 16 -8.10 8.53 7.04
N VAL A 17 -6.78 8.58 7.00
CA VAL A 17 -5.96 7.81 6.07
C VAL A 17 -4.70 7.36 6.81
N HIS A 18 -4.29 6.12 6.56
CA HIS A 18 -2.96 5.64 6.95
C HIS A 18 -2.08 5.74 5.70
N ILE A 19 -1.07 6.61 5.70
CA ILE A 19 -0.21 6.85 4.52
C ILE A 19 0.44 5.55 4.05
N VAL A 20 1.03 4.79 4.98
CA VAL A 20 1.60 3.46 4.66
C VAL A 20 0.51 2.48 4.22
N GLY A 21 -0.71 2.61 4.75
CA GLY A 21 -1.85 1.76 4.39
C GLY A 21 -2.45 2.06 3.01
N SER A 22 -2.08 3.18 2.38
CA SER A 22 -2.51 3.56 1.04
C SER A 22 -1.45 3.28 -0.04
N LEU A 23 -0.38 2.54 0.31
CA LEU A 23 0.66 2.22 -0.67
C LEU A 23 0.12 1.42 -1.85
N ARG A 24 0.83 1.55 -2.97
CA ARG A 24 0.55 0.77 -4.17
C ARG A 24 1.39 -0.53 -4.17
N PRO A 25 0.90 -1.61 -4.81
CA PRO A 25 1.68 -2.83 -5.00
C PRO A 25 3.09 -2.60 -5.57
N GLU A 26 3.20 -1.70 -6.54
CA GLU A 26 4.47 -1.31 -7.17
C GLU A 26 5.43 -0.69 -6.15
N THR A 27 4.91 0.15 -5.25
CA THR A 27 5.69 0.79 -4.18
C THR A 27 6.25 -0.24 -3.21
N LEU A 28 5.51 -1.30 -2.87
CA LEU A 28 6.02 -2.35 -1.98
C LEU A 28 7.23 -3.07 -2.59
N LEU A 29 7.15 -3.40 -3.88
CA LEU A 29 8.25 -4.05 -4.58
C LEU A 29 9.48 -3.14 -4.64
N TRP A 30 9.28 -1.86 -4.91
CA TRP A 30 10.34 -0.86 -4.88
C TRP A 30 10.98 -0.73 -3.49
N LEU A 31 10.18 -0.61 -2.43
CA LEU A 31 10.66 -0.53 -1.04
C LEU A 31 11.51 -1.76 -0.69
N ALA A 32 11.01 -2.95 -1.00
CA ALA A 32 11.72 -4.21 -0.74
C ALA A 32 13.09 -4.26 -1.44
N GLU A 33 13.15 -3.80 -2.69
CA GLU A 33 14.39 -3.70 -3.45
C GLU A 33 15.37 -2.69 -2.83
N GLN A 34 14.91 -1.48 -2.52
CA GLN A 34 15.77 -0.43 -1.93
C GLN A 34 16.29 -0.82 -0.55
N SER A 35 15.46 -1.45 0.27
CA SER A 35 15.81 -1.88 1.62
C SER A 35 16.56 -3.23 1.66
N GLY A 36 16.79 -3.88 0.51
CA GLY A 36 17.46 -5.18 0.44
C GLY A 36 16.68 -6.32 1.12
N ILE A 37 15.37 -6.17 1.26
CA ILE A 37 14.47 -7.14 1.90
C ILE A 37 13.90 -8.07 0.83
N ASN A 38 14.13 -9.37 0.99
CA ASN A 38 13.63 -10.35 0.04
C ASN A 38 12.20 -10.78 0.39
N LEU A 39 11.22 -10.28 -0.36
CA LEU A 39 9.82 -10.67 -0.24
C LEU A 39 9.49 -11.89 -1.10
N PRO A 40 8.49 -12.71 -0.73
CA PRO A 40 8.11 -13.92 -1.47
C PRO A 40 7.34 -13.62 -2.77
N PHE A 41 7.29 -12.36 -3.20
CA PHE A 41 6.57 -11.89 -4.37
C PHE A 41 7.47 -10.98 -5.20
N LYS A 42 7.42 -11.15 -6.52
CA LYS A 42 8.25 -10.44 -7.49
C LYS A 42 7.44 -9.72 -8.57
N ALA A 43 6.14 -9.97 -8.61
CA ALA A 43 5.22 -9.35 -9.55
C ALA A 43 4.07 -8.62 -8.85
N VAL A 44 3.56 -7.58 -9.48
CA VAL A 44 2.44 -6.75 -8.98
C VAL A 44 1.21 -7.60 -8.66
N GLU A 45 0.91 -8.60 -9.49
CA GLU A 45 -0.23 -9.50 -9.32
C GLU A 45 -0.11 -10.41 -8.09
N GLU A 46 1.12 -10.69 -7.64
CA GLU A 46 1.38 -11.44 -6.41
C GLU A 46 1.16 -10.55 -5.18
N VAL A 47 1.60 -9.29 -5.25
CA VAL A 47 1.35 -8.29 -4.19
C VAL A 47 -0.14 -7.97 -4.07
N GLN A 48 -0.86 -7.86 -5.19
CA GLN A 48 -2.32 -7.69 -5.18
C GLN A 48 -3.03 -8.85 -4.48
N ARG A 49 -2.54 -10.08 -4.64
CA ARG A 49 -3.04 -11.26 -3.91
C ARG A 49 -2.67 -11.21 -2.44
N PHE A 50 -1.45 -10.75 -2.12
CA PHE A 50 -0.98 -10.55 -0.75
C PHE A 50 -1.84 -9.51 0.02
N PHE A 51 -2.35 -8.48 -0.66
CA PHE A 51 -3.27 -7.49 -0.09
C PHE A 51 -4.72 -7.96 0.04
N GLN A 52 -5.04 -9.23 -0.24
CA GLN A 52 -6.37 -9.77 0.04
C GLN A 52 -6.49 -10.18 1.52
N TYR A 53 -7.23 -9.40 2.29
CA TYR A 53 -7.34 -9.59 3.73
C TYR A 53 -8.51 -10.51 4.10
N ARG A 54 -8.30 -11.39 5.09
CA ARG A 54 -9.37 -12.25 5.63
C ARG A 54 -10.12 -11.59 6.78
N ASP A 55 -9.38 -10.86 7.62
CA ASP A 55 -9.84 -10.20 8.83
C ASP A 55 -8.86 -9.06 9.21
N PHE A 56 -9.19 -8.31 10.26
CA PHE A 56 -8.38 -7.18 10.71
C PHE A 56 -7.00 -7.61 11.21
N SER A 57 -6.89 -8.74 11.92
CA SER A 57 -5.61 -9.24 12.41
C SER A 57 -4.68 -9.64 11.26
N HIS A 58 -5.23 -10.26 10.20
CA HIS A 58 -4.49 -10.54 8.99
C HIS A 58 -4.04 -9.26 8.29
N PHE A 59 -4.91 -8.25 8.21
CA PHE A 59 -4.53 -6.92 7.70
C PHE A 59 -3.33 -6.36 8.47
N ILE A 60 -3.34 -6.41 9.82
CA ILE A 60 -2.20 -5.93 10.62
C ILE A 60 -0.92 -6.70 10.30
N SER A 61 -0.99 -8.03 10.13
CA SER A 61 0.20 -8.80 9.75
C SER A 61 0.77 -8.42 8.39
N VAL A 62 -0.10 -8.14 7.40
CA VAL A 62 0.32 -7.66 6.08
C VAL A 62 0.88 -6.25 6.16
N TYR A 63 0.23 -5.36 6.92
CA TYR A 63 0.67 -3.99 7.13
C TYR A 63 2.05 -3.93 7.79
N SER A 64 2.32 -4.80 8.77
CA SER A 64 3.65 -4.90 9.40
C SER A 64 4.75 -5.25 8.40
N VAL A 65 4.51 -6.18 7.46
CA VAL A 65 5.48 -6.51 6.40
C VAL A 65 5.81 -5.28 5.54
N VAL A 66 4.81 -4.45 5.24
CA VAL A 66 5.04 -3.20 4.50
C VAL A 66 5.90 -2.24 5.32
N VAL A 67 5.56 -2.03 6.59
CA VAL A 67 6.30 -1.13 7.49
C VAL A 67 7.76 -1.58 7.62
N ASP A 68 8.01 -2.88 7.73
CA ASP A 68 9.37 -3.44 7.81
C ASP A 68 10.20 -3.16 6.55
N CYS A 69 9.56 -2.87 5.41
CA CYS A 69 10.24 -2.49 4.17
C CYS A 69 10.58 -1.00 4.09
N ILE A 70 10.24 -0.20 5.10
CA ILE A 70 10.58 1.22 5.16
C ILE A 70 11.70 1.39 6.19
N THR A 71 12.92 1.61 5.68
CA THR A 71 14.16 1.65 6.46
C THR A 71 14.83 3.01 6.46
N GLU A 72 14.56 3.86 5.47
CA GLU A 72 15.18 5.17 5.28
C GLU A 72 14.11 6.28 5.18
N GLU A 73 14.49 7.53 5.47
CA GLU A 73 13.57 8.67 5.47
C GLU A 73 13.03 9.01 4.07
N ASP A 74 13.87 8.91 3.05
CA ASP A 74 13.56 9.25 1.65
C ASP A 74 12.47 8.35 1.04
N GLN A 75 12.17 7.21 1.68
CA GLN A 75 11.10 6.31 1.28
C GLN A 75 9.69 6.81 1.63
N PHE A 76 9.58 7.87 2.43
CA PHE A 76 8.32 8.55 2.73
C PHE A 76 8.02 9.75 1.81
N GLU A 77 9.00 10.20 1.02
CA GLU A 77 8.89 11.38 0.13
C GLU A 77 8.51 10.99 -1.31
#